data_AF-A0AAN1LAY2-F1
#
_entry.id   AF-A0AAN1LAY2-F1
#
_cell.length_a   1.000
_cell.length_b   1.000
_cell.length_c   1.000
_cell.angle_alpha   90.00
_cell.angle_beta   90.00
_cell.angle_gamma   90.00
#
_symmetry.space_group_name_H-M   'P 1'
#
loop_
_entity.id
_entity.type
_entity.pdbx_description
1 polymer ?
#
loop_
_entity_poly.entity_id
_entity_poly.type
_entity_poly.pdbx_seq_one_letter_code
_entity_poly.pdbx_strand_id
1 'polypeptide(L)'
;MRARLILAFLLAPLGLVLPAQGQAAGEGGSDGLGYAGLEICNDTAVPQSVSLAYRDDGRWMSHGWWGLPPETCERVLDGSLKNRFYYFRSEAENWQFLDERISFCTAPGDFTIYGDRDCAIRGYDSAFFAKIDTNIAAAPSASDQPTVAYVTRLSLHSRPKADGAGPLSTAIPGAGATADLAFDQDVTFQGCEERGDGRVICKLVMGAGQLCVTNDGMTDPAIIDRLQALDPGTPVRVSGESLTSGDRVTFASLNSLTERAETRHDLMLDDLAGRWVSQADAYDLFIIEGASRHNFYGSVETMTELLSVQTACDDASGTGPYMVAQAEDGGPTHCYRIISLTEGELVLSYMPRGTELRYHRQDQPLN
;
A
#
# COMPACT_ATOMS: atom_id res chain seq x y z
N MET A 1 -20.07 17.47 -62.08
CA MET A 1 -20.37 18.88 -62.43
C MET A 1 -20.21 19.67 -61.14
N ARG A 2 -19.35 20.68 -60.91
CA ARG A 2 -18.54 21.62 -61.72
C ARG A 2 -17.24 21.88 -60.89
N ALA A 3 -16.03 21.65 -61.42
CA ALA A 3 -15.14 22.63 -62.07
C ALA A 3 -14.80 23.85 -61.18
N ARG A 4 -13.61 23.87 -60.53
CA ARG A 4 -12.35 24.55 -60.93
C ARG A 4 -12.44 26.07 -61.01
N LEU A 5 -11.65 26.77 -60.19
CA LEU A 5 -11.00 28.00 -60.62
C LEU A 5 -9.55 28.05 -60.08
N ILE A 6 -8.62 27.98 -61.04
CA ILE A 6 -7.19 28.17 -60.90
C ILE A 6 -6.95 29.64 -61.19
N LEU A 7 -6.19 30.34 -60.35
CA LEU A 7 -5.57 31.61 -60.73
C LEU A 7 -4.05 31.47 -60.61
N ALA A 8 -3.43 31.32 -61.78
CA ALA A 8 -2.00 31.40 -61.97
C ALA A 8 -1.62 32.87 -62.22
N PHE A 9 -0.64 33.38 -61.49
CA PHE A 9 0.12 34.55 -61.90
C PHE A 9 1.61 34.19 -61.89
N LEU A 10 2.15 34.04 -63.11
CA LEU A 10 3.57 34.00 -63.42
C LEU A 10 4.07 35.45 -63.52
N LEU A 11 5.17 35.78 -62.84
CA LEU A 11 6.14 36.81 -63.26
C LEU A 11 7.48 36.51 -62.54
N ALA A 12 8.51 36.20 -63.33
CA ALA A 12 9.91 36.06 -62.93
C ALA A 12 10.68 37.38 -63.24
N PRO A 13 12.01 37.45 -63.11
CA PRO A 13 12.80 37.46 -61.88
C PRO A 13 13.65 38.75 -61.78
N LEU A 14 14.09 39.14 -60.57
CA LEU A 14 15.25 40.03 -60.42
C LEU A 14 16.15 39.48 -59.31
N GLY A 15 17.35 39.08 -59.72
CA GLY A 15 18.39 38.62 -58.82
C GLY A 15 19.01 39.76 -58.05
N LEU A 16 19.19 39.55 -56.74
CA LEU A 16 20.19 40.20 -55.91
C LEU A 16 20.75 39.12 -54.98
N VAL A 17 22.08 39.11 -54.88
CA VAL A 17 22.90 38.12 -54.18
C VAL A 17 23.40 38.73 -52.86
N LEU A 18 23.51 37.87 -51.83
CA LEU A 18 24.23 37.98 -50.53
C LEU A 18 23.55 38.71 -49.35
N PRO A 19 23.88 38.35 -48.08
CA PRO A 19 24.64 37.20 -47.57
C PRO A 19 23.84 36.32 -46.59
N ALA A 20 24.30 35.08 -46.41
CA ALA A 20 23.92 34.22 -45.31
C ALA A 20 24.33 34.87 -43.97
N GLN A 21 23.36 35.12 -43.09
CA GLN A 21 23.62 35.30 -41.67
C GLN A 21 22.87 34.21 -40.91
N GLY A 22 23.64 33.30 -40.33
CA GLY A 22 23.13 32.31 -39.40
C GLY A 22 22.51 33.01 -38.21
N GLN A 23 21.23 32.78 -38.00
CA GLN A 23 20.59 33.00 -36.71
C GLN A 23 20.62 31.66 -35.98
N ALA A 24 21.57 31.56 -35.06
CA ALA A 24 21.50 30.63 -33.95
C ALA A 24 20.21 30.94 -33.19
N ALA A 25 19.19 30.13 -33.38
CA ALA A 25 18.12 30.00 -32.40
C ALA A 25 18.77 29.33 -31.19
N GLY A 26 19.05 30.12 -30.15
CA GLY A 26 19.25 29.60 -28.82
C GLY A 26 17.94 29.00 -28.36
N GLU A 27 17.74 27.72 -28.66
CA GLU A 27 16.81 26.89 -27.92
C GLU A 27 17.39 26.77 -26.51
N GLY A 28 16.79 27.50 -25.56
CA GLY A 28 16.93 27.20 -24.15
C GLY A 28 16.32 25.83 -23.91
N GLY A 29 17.13 24.78 -24.10
CA GLY A 29 16.80 23.44 -23.67
C GLY A 29 16.50 23.48 -22.18
N SER A 30 15.31 23.04 -21.80
CA SER A 30 15.11 22.54 -20.44
C SER A 30 15.96 21.28 -20.32
N ASP A 31 17.23 21.44 -19.94
CA ASP A 31 18.08 20.32 -19.55
C ASP A 31 17.37 19.62 -18.38
N GLY A 32 16.74 18.50 -18.69
CA GLY A 32 16.20 17.60 -17.68
C GLY A 32 17.37 17.10 -16.87
N LEU A 33 17.37 17.39 -15.56
CA LEU A 33 18.33 16.82 -14.62
C LEU A 33 18.29 15.29 -14.77
N GLY A 34 19.43 14.69 -15.10
CA GLY A 34 19.65 13.25 -15.03
C GLY A 34 20.54 12.91 -13.84
N TYR A 35 20.46 11.68 -13.35
CA TYR A 35 21.37 11.16 -12.33
C TYR A 35 22.01 9.85 -12.76
N ALA A 36 23.27 9.63 -12.40
CA ALA A 36 24.10 8.47 -12.76
C ALA A 36 23.81 7.20 -11.94
N GLY A 37 22.84 7.29 -11.02
CA GLY A 37 22.47 6.25 -10.08
C GLY A 37 21.69 6.83 -8.90
N LEU A 38 21.29 5.96 -7.99
CA LEU A 38 20.63 6.29 -6.73
C LEU A 38 21.48 5.80 -5.57
N GLU A 39 21.79 6.72 -4.66
CA GLU A 39 22.52 6.46 -3.44
C GLU A 39 21.61 6.77 -2.24
N ILE A 40 21.63 5.87 -1.25
CA ILE A 40 20.92 6.04 0.02
C ILE A 40 21.97 6.20 1.11
N CYS A 41 21.91 7.33 1.81
CA CYS A 41 22.78 7.63 2.94
C CYS A 41 22.07 7.32 4.25
N ASN A 42 22.68 6.47 5.07
CA ASN A 42 22.30 6.27 6.46
C ASN A 42 22.93 7.36 7.32
N ASP A 43 22.22 8.47 7.48
CA ASP A 43 22.54 9.58 8.38
C ASP A 43 21.90 9.41 9.77
N THR A 44 21.60 8.16 10.15
CA THR A 44 21.07 7.80 11.47
C THR A 44 22.14 7.11 12.33
N ALA A 45 21.87 7.01 13.64
CA ALA A 45 22.83 6.47 14.60
C ALA A 45 22.93 4.94 14.64
N VAL A 46 22.11 4.21 13.87
CA VAL A 46 22.03 2.74 13.90
C VAL A 46 22.17 2.14 12.50
N PRO A 47 22.70 0.92 12.36
CA PRO A 47 22.68 0.22 11.08
C PRO A 47 21.24 0.01 10.61
N GLN A 48 21.00 0.16 9.30
CA GLN A 48 19.69 -0.02 8.68
C GLN A 48 19.83 -0.94 7.48
N SER A 49 18.84 -1.81 7.28
CA SER A 49 18.70 -2.61 6.06
C SER A 49 17.74 -1.92 5.10
N VAL A 50 18.11 -1.80 3.82
CA VAL A 50 17.34 -1.05 2.83
C VAL A 50 16.88 -1.97 1.70
N SER A 51 15.65 -1.79 1.23
CA SER A 51 15.14 -2.36 -0.02
C SER A 51 14.67 -1.23 -0.94
N LEU A 52 14.82 -1.43 -2.25
CA LEU A 52 14.42 -0.50 -3.30
C LEU A 52 13.36 -1.17 -4.18
N ALA A 53 12.42 -0.38 -4.68
CA ALA A 53 11.44 -0.79 -5.67
C ALA A 53 11.23 0.31 -6.73
N TYR A 54 11.07 -0.09 -7.99
CA TYR A 54 10.87 0.82 -9.11
C TYR A 54 10.27 0.10 -10.32
N ARG A 55 9.90 0.87 -11.35
CA ARG A 55 9.48 0.31 -12.64
C ARG A 55 10.68 0.05 -13.53
N ASP A 56 10.81 -1.19 -13.98
CA ASP A 56 11.77 -1.60 -15.00
C ASP A 56 11.02 -2.21 -16.19
N ASP A 57 11.24 -1.65 -17.37
CA ASP A 57 10.53 -2.02 -18.62
C ASP A 57 9.01 -2.17 -18.46
N GLY A 58 8.40 -1.22 -17.74
CA GLY A 58 6.95 -1.17 -17.50
C GLY A 58 6.42 -2.13 -16.45
N ARG A 59 7.28 -2.93 -15.81
CA ARG A 59 6.92 -3.86 -14.72
C ARG A 59 7.48 -3.36 -13.40
N TRP A 60 6.72 -3.55 -12.32
CA TRP A 60 7.25 -3.31 -10.98
C TRP A 60 8.31 -4.35 -10.63
N MET A 61 9.37 -3.91 -9.96
CA MET A 61 10.36 -4.79 -9.33
C MET A 61 10.78 -4.24 -7.98
N SER A 62 11.13 -5.13 -7.06
CA SER A 62 11.76 -4.83 -5.77
C SER A 62 13.01 -5.69 -5.58
N HIS A 63 14.02 -5.14 -4.91
CA HIS A 63 15.26 -5.82 -4.59
C HIS A 63 15.86 -5.26 -3.30
N GLY A 64 16.74 -6.03 -2.67
CA GLY A 64 17.29 -5.76 -1.35
C GLY A 64 17.85 -7.05 -0.75
N TRP A 65 18.34 -7.10 0.48
CA TRP A 65 18.54 -5.97 1.39
C TRP A 65 19.98 -5.45 1.33
N TRP A 66 20.18 -4.14 1.16
CA TRP A 66 21.49 -3.53 1.39
C TRP A 66 21.65 -3.21 2.87
N GLY A 67 22.73 -3.69 3.48
CA GLY A 67 23.11 -3.30 4.84
C GLY A 67 23.89 -1.98 4.82
N LEU A 68 23.34 -0.95 5.46
CA LEU A 68 23.96 0.37 5.58
C LEU A 68 24.38 0.63 7.03
N PRO A 69 25.68 0.59 7.36
CA PRO A 69 26.19 1.06 8.64
C PRO A 69 25.86 2.55 8.91
N PRO A 70 25.89 3.02 10.17
CA PRO A 70 25.75 4.44 10.48
C PRO A 70 26.76 5.30 9.72
N GLU A 71 26.33 6.50 9.29
CA GLU A 71 27.14 7.50 8.59
C GLU A 71 27.75 7.02 7.25
N THR A 72 27.14 6.03 6.61
CA THR A 72 27.57 5.51 5.31
C THR A 72 26.53 5.73 4.23
N CYS A 73 26.98 5.84 2.98
CA CYS A 73 26.11 5.89 1.81
C CYS A 73 26.37 4.70 0.91
N GLU A 74 25.29 4.05 0.45
CA GLU A 74 25.34 2.89 -0.43
C GLU A 74 24.63 3.18 -1.75
N ARG A 75 25.25 2.76 -2.86
CA ARG A 75 24.66 2.89 -4.19
C ARG A 75 23.74 1.72 -4.46
N VAL A 76 22.44 1.96 -4.29
CA VAL A 76 21.39 0.93 -4.44
C VAL A 76 20.95 0.74 -5.88
N LEU A 77 21.25 1.70 -6.76
CA LEU A 77 20.99 1.58 -8.19
C LEU A 77 22.08 2.27 -9.01
N ASP A 78 22.65 1.54 -9.95
CA ASP A 78 23.65 2.05 -10.88
C ASP A 78 23.04 2.50 -12.21
N GLY A 79 23.72 3.45 -12.86
CA GLY A 79 23.37 3.91 -14.19
C GLY A 79 22.29 4.98 -14.19
N SER A 80 22.00 5.48 -15.40
CA SER A 80 21.11 6.62 -15.54
C SER A 80 19.71 6.30 -15.01
N LEU A 81 19.22 7.11 -14.07
CA LEU A 81 17.88 6.97 -13.53
C LEU A 81 16.84 7.23 -14.63
N LYS A 82 15.95 6.26 -14.83
CA LYS A 82 14.93 6.28 -15.89
C LYS A 82 13.56 6.73 -15.39
N ASN A 83 13.33 6.66 -14.07
CA ASN A 83 12.06 6.97 -13.44
C ASN A 83 12.14 8.27 -12.66
N ARG A 84 11.04 9.02 -12.61
CA ARG A 84 10.88 10.11 -11.64
C ARG A 84 10.72 9.58 -10.22
N PHE A 85 9.96 8.49 -10.07
CA PHE A 85 9.63 7.91 -8.78
C PHE A 85 10.35 6.58 -8.57
N TYR A 86 11.05 6.49 -7.46
CA TYR A 86 11.56 5.26 -6.87
C TYR A 86 10.90 5.09 -5.50
N TYR A 87 10.96 3.89 -4.94
CA TYR A 87 10.36 3.58 -3.65
C TYR A 87 11.40 2.84 -2.84
N PHE A 88 11.51 3.14 -1.56
CA PHE A 88 12.42 2.41 -0.69
C PHE A 88 11.78 2.08 0.64
N ARG A 89 12.30 1.05 1.28
CA ARG A 89 11.98 0.66 2.65
C ARG A 89 13.28 0.58 3.43
N SER A 90 13.26 1.01 4.68
CA SER A 90 14.35 0.74 5.61
C SER A 90 13.86 0.05 6.88
N GLU A 91 14.68 -0.85 7.40
CA GLU A 91 14.42 -1.60 8.62
C GLU A 91 15.58 -1.48 9.59
N ALA A 92 15.27 -1.17 10.84
CA ALA A 92 16.21 -1.17 11.94
C ALA A 92 15.48 -1.46 13.26
N GLU A 93 16.19 -2.14 14.16
CA GLU A 93 15.67 -2.48 15.48
C GLU A 93 15.35 -1.22 16.29
N ASN A 94 14.19 -1.16 16.94
CA ASN A 94 13.71 -0.01 17.72
C ASN A 94 13.53 1.30 16.94
N TRP A 95 13.47 1.23 15.61
CA TRP A 95 13.18 2.37 14.74
C TRP A 95 11.85 2.19 14.02
N GLN A 96 11.21 3.31 13.70
CA GLN A 96 9.97 3.39 12.97
C GLN A 96 10.27 3.97 11.58
N PHE A 97 9.94 3.20 10.55
CA PHE A 97 9.94 3.67 9.19
C PHE A 97 8.67 4.46 8.89
N LEU A 98 8.79 5.56 8.15
CA LEU A 98 7.72 6.47 7.76
C LEU A 98 7.38 6.25 6.30
N ASP A 99 6.56 5.25 6.00
CA ASP A 99 6.17 4.90 4.63
C ASP A 99 5.10 5.84 4.03
N GLU A 100 4.73 5.60 2.76
CA GLU A 100 3.68 6.35 2.03
C GLU A 100 2.54 5.46 1.53
N ARG A 101 2.19 4.38 2.26
CA ARG A 101 1.08 3.46 1.93
C ARG A 101 1.25 2.67 0.62
N ILE A 102 2.46 2.63 0.07
CA ILE A 102 2.74 1.90 -1.18
C ILE A 102 3.45 0.62 -0.79
N SER A 103 2.85 -0.53 -1.11
CA SER A 103 3.40 -1.84 -0.78
C SER A 103 4.15 -2.47 -1.94
N PHE A 104 5.19 -3.24 -1.62
CA PHE A 104 5.90 -4.12 -2.54
C PHE A 104 6.24 -5.42 -1.83
N CYS A 105 6.54 -6.46 -2.62
CA CYS A 105 6.99 -7.73 -2.08
C CYS A 105 8.45 -7.65 -1.61
N THR A 106 8.77 -8.29 -0.50
CA THR A 106 10.12 -8.42 0.06
C THR A 106 10.39 -9.88 0.41
N ALA A 107 11.66 -10.24 0.56
CA ALA A 107 12.06 -11.55 1.06
C ALA A 107 13.26 -11.42 2.03
N PRO A 108 13.51 -12.41 2.89
CA PRO A 108 14.72 -12.45 3.70
C PRO A 108 15.98 -12.56 2.84
N GLY A 109 17.08 -11.92 3.28
CA GLY A 109 18.37 -11.96 2.58
C GLY A 109 18.37 -11.18 1.26
N ASP A 110 19.25 -11.56 0.33
CA ASP A 110 19.34 -10.93 -0.98
C ASP A 110 18.22 -11.44 -1.91
N PHE A 111 17.47 -10.54 -2.52
CA PHE A 111 16.33 -10.86 -3.38
C PHE A 111 16.18 -9.91 -4.57
N THR A 112 15.46 -10.41 -5.58
CA THR A 112 14.91 -9.61 -6.67
C THR A 112 13.55 -10.21 -7.04
N ILE A 113 12.48 -9.44 -6.92
CA ILE A 113 11.11 -9.88 -7.14
C ILE A 113 10.48 -8.98 -8.20
N TYR A 114 9.85 -9.58 -9.20
CA TYR A 114 9.05 -8.87 -10.21
C TYR A 114 7.58 -8.91 -9.82
N GLY A 115 6.87 -7.78 -9.95
CA GLY A 115 5.47 -7.64 -9.56
C GLY A 115 5.30 -7.37 -8.07
N ASP A 116 4.33 -6.53 -7.76
CA ASP A 116 4.03 -5.91 -6.47
C ASP A 116 2.78 -6.49 -5.77
N ARG A 117 2.08 -7.42 -6.40
CA ARG A 117 0.83 -8.02 -5.92
C ARG A 117 0.99 -9.48 -5.47
N ASP A 118 0.02 -9.93 -4.67
CA ASP A 118 -0.17 -11.31 -4.22
C ASP A 118 1.09 -11.88 -3.53
N CYS A 119 1.82 -11.04 -2.79
CA CYS A 119 3.14 -11.40 -2.26
C CYS A 119 3.08 -12.67 -1.40
N ALA A 120 2.11 -12.74 -0.48
CA ALA A 120 1.96 -13.89 0.42
C ALA A 120 1.63 -15.19 -0.34
N ILE A 121 0.73 -15.13 -1.32
CA ILE A 121 0.38 -16.28 -2.18
C ILE A 121 1.62 -16.76 -2.97
N ARG A 122 2.51 -15.83 -3.32
CA ARG A 122 3.75 -16.09 -4.03
C ARG A 122 4.92 -16.48 -3.11
N GLY A 123 4.70 -16.57 -1.79
CA GLY A 123 5.72 -16.94 -0.80
C GLY A 123 6.67 -15.82 -0.40
N TYR A 124 6.27 -14.56 -0.59
CA TYR A 124 7.01 -13.36 -0.20
C TYR A 124 6.30 -12.61 0.92
N ASP A 125 7.06 -11.82 1.66
CA ASP A 125 6.50 -10.83 2.58
C ASP A 125 6.00 -9.61 1.79
N SER A 126 5.06 -8.87 2.35
CA SER A 126 4.61 -7.60 1.78
C SER A 126 4.86 -6.48 2.79
N ALA A 127 5.47 -5.39 2.31
CA ALA A 127 5.94 -4.30 3.16
C ALA A 127 5.70 -2.94 2.52
N PHE A 128 5.52 -1.90 3.35
CA PHE A 128 5.34 -0.52 2.87
C PHE A 128 6.66 0.21 2.65
N PHE A 129 6.64 1.05 1.61
CA PHE A 129 7.76 1.83 1.11
C PHE A 129 7.42 3.34 1.13
N ALA A 130 8.45 4.16 1.24
CA ALA A 130 8.39 5.60 1.05
C ALA A 130 8.83 5.96 -0.38
N LYS A 131 8.26 7.03 -0.92
CA LYS A 131 8.56 7.51 -2.27
C LYS A 131 9.81 8.40 -2.28
N ILE A 132 10.63 8.23 -3.29
CA ILE A 132 11.73 9.11 -3.69
C ILE A 132 11.30 9.78 -4.99
N ASP A 133 11.14 11.11 -4.97
CA ASP A 133 10.91 11.91 -6.17
C ASP A 133 12.22 12.54 -6.63
N THR A 134 12.78 12.02 -7.71
CA THR A 134 14.04 12.51 -8.28
C THR A 134 13.88 13.82 -9.06
N ASN A 135 12.63 14.29 -9.26
CA ASN A 135 12.26 15.44 -10.07
C ASN A 135 12.76 15.37 -11.53
N ILE A 136 13.11 14.18 -12.02
CA ILE A 136 13.46 13.95 -13.43
C ILE A 136 12.17 14.05 -14.27
N ALA A 137 12.13 14.99 -15.22
CA ALA A 137 10.95 15.23 -16.05
C ALA A 137 10.79 14.22 -17.21
N ALA A 138 11.89 13.62 -17.68
CA ALA A 138 11.93 12.59 -18.72
C ALA A 138 13.26 11.81 -18.66
N ALA A 139 13.31 10.58 -19.16
CA ALA A 139 14.57 9.84 -19.27
C ALA A 139 15.59 10.67 -20.06
N PRO A 140 16.83 10.86 -19.53
CA PRO A 140 17.80 11.74 -20.17
C PRO A 140 18.15 11.25 -21.58
N SER A 141 18.35 12.20 -22.50
CA SER A 141 18.80 11.88 -23.87
C SER A 141 20.23 11.33 -23.85
N ALA A 142 20.57 10.47 -24.81
CA ALA A 142 21.85 9.76 -24.84
C ALA A 142 23.11 10.66 -24.98
N SER A 143 22.96 11.98 -25.16
CA SER A 143 24.07 12.89 -25.42
C SER A 143 24.65 13.59 -24.18
N ASP A 144 24.02 13.49 -23.01
CA ASP A 144 24.59 13.95 -21.73
C ASP A 144 24.36 12.89 -20.66
N GLN A 145 25.40 12.09 -20.38
CA GLN A 145 25.34 11.11 -19.30
C GLN A 145 25.66 11.80 -17.97
N PRO A 146 24.67 11.88 -17.05
CA PRO A 146 24.90 12.46 -15.74
C PRO A 146 25.98 11.68 -15.00
N THR A 147 26.81 12.36 -14.22
CA THR A 147 27.91 11.77 -13.44
C THR A 147 27.64 11.74 -11.95
N VAL A 148 26.60 12.44 -11.49
CA VAL A 148 26.24 12.57 -10.07
C VAL A 148 25.08 11.63 -9.76
N ALA A 149 25.16 10.89 -8.65
CA ALA A 149 24.05 10.09 -8.16
C ALA A 149 23.01 10.97 -7.45
N TYR A 150 21.74 10.60 -7.53
CA TYR A 150 20.73 11.16 -6.65
C TYR A 150 20.97 10.63 -5.23
N VAL A 151 20.98 11.50 -4.24
CA VAL A 151 21.20 11.12 -2.84
C VAL A 151 19.93 11.34 -2.04
N THR A 152 19.43 10.30 -1.40
CA THR A 152 18.39 10.41 -0.36
C THR A 152 18.94 10.01 1.00
N ARG A 153 18.33 10.52 2.07
CA ARG A 153 18.76 10.31 3.46
C ARG A 153 17.72 9.47 4.20
N LEU A 154 18.18 8.50 4.99
CA LEU A 154 17.28 7.64 5.77
C LEU A 154 16.53 8.43 6.85
N SER A 155 17.12 9.46 7.45
CA SER A 155 16.48 10.26 8.51
C SER A 155 15.19 10.96 8.07
N LEU A 156 14.97 11.14 6.77
CA LEU A 156 13.71 11.68 6.21
C LEU A 156 12.53 10.73 6.43
N HIS A 157 12.82 9.43 6.56
CA HIS A 157 11.82 8.36 6.61
C HIS A 157 12.06 7.35 7.73
N SER A 158 13.06 7.56 8.59
CA SER A 158 13.39 6.64 9.67
C SER A 158 13.70 7.44 10.93
N ARG A 159 13.02 7.12 12.02
CA ARG A 159 13.20 7.77 13.33
C ARG A 159 13.20 6.72 14.46
N PRO A 160 13.80 6.99 15.62
CA PRO A 160 13.64 6.11 16.78
C PRO A 160 12.16 5.95 17.13
N LYS A 161 11.74 4.73 17.50
CA LYS A 161 10.43 4.54 18.14
C LYS A 161 10.41 5.32 19.45
N ALA A 162 9.30 6.00 19.76
CA ALA A 162 9.15 6.65 21.05
C ALA A 162 9.16 5.58 22.16
N ASP A 163 9.94 5.78 23.22
CA ASP A 163 9.95 4.91 24.40
C ASP A 163 8.59 5.02 25.10
N GLY A 164 7.65 4.12 24.76
CA GLY A 164 6.34 4.02 25.39
C GLY A 164 5.20 3.62 24.44
N ALA A 165 4.77 2.36 24.57
CA ALA A 165 3.52 1.77 24.06
C ALA A 165 3.48 1.31 22.58
N GLY A 166 3.99 0.10 22.36
CA GLY A 166 3.42 -0.93 21.48
C GLY A 166 3.69 -2.28 22.16
N PRO A 167 2.80 -3.28 22.09
CA PRO A 167 3.04 -4.56 22.76
C PRO A 167 4.34 -5.15 22.24
N LEU A 168 5.06 -5.82 23.15
CA LEU A 168 6.26 -6.59 22.88
C LEU A 168 6.12 -7.33 21.54
N SER A 169 6.78 -6.85 20.49
CA SER A 169 7.19 -7.71 19.39
C SER A 169 8.36 -8.54 19.92
N THR A 170 8.03 -9.56 20.71
CA THR A 170 8.92 -10.68 20.93
C THR A 170 8.83 -11.56 19.70
N ALA A 171 9.67 -11.29 18.71
CA ALA A 171 10.06 -12.33 17.78
C ALA A 171 10.92 -13.36 18.51
N ILE A 172 10.56 -14.63 18.30
CA ILE A 172 11.25 -15.88 18.62
C ILE A 172 11.14 -16.40 20.07
N PRO A 173 10.22 -17.34 20.34
CA PRO A 173 10.55 -18.56 21.05
C PRO A 173 11.18 -19.51 20.05
N GLY A 174 12.42 -19.92 20.34
CA GLY A 174 13.01 -21.08 19.72
C GLY A 174 12.09 -22.30 19.91
N ALA A 175 12.18 -23.21 18.94
CA ALA A 175 11.68 -24.57 18.95
C ALA A 175 11.24 -25.08 20.34
N GLY A 176 9.93 -25.36 20.49
CA GLY A 176 9.44 -26.23 21.56
C GLY A 176 8.36 -25.67 22.49
N ALA A 177 7.69 -24.56 22.18
CA ALA A 177 6.41 -24.24 22.81
C ALA A 177 5.28 -24.83 21.96
N THR A 178 4.50 -25.75 22.52
CA THR A 178 3.18 -26.08 21.98
C THR A 178 2.36 -24.80 22.06
N ALA A 179 2.33 -24.02 20.98
CA ALA A 179 1.46 -22.86 20.87
C ALA A 179 0.03 -23.38 21.11
N ASP A 180 -0.69 -22.75 22.04
CA ASP A 180 -2.09 -23.04 22.23
C ASP A 180 -2.81 -22.66 20.94
N LEU A 181 -3.19 -23.67 20.15
CA LEU A 181 -3.88 -23.47 18.88
C LEU A 181 -5.33 -23.03 19.11
N ALA A 182 -5.85 -23.23 20.33
CA ALA A 182 -7.20 -22.86 20.70
C ALA A 182 -7.33 -21.34 20.84
N PHE A 183 -8.46 -20.80 20.37
CA PHE A 183 -8.81 -19.40 20.54
C PHE A 183 -10.27 -19.23 20.96
N ASP A 184 -10.57 -18.10 21.59
CA ASP A 184 -11.91 -17.61 21.88
C ASP A 184 -11.89 -16.08 21.84
N GLN A 185 -12.48 -15.50 20.80
CA GLN A 185 -12.30 -14.10 20.46
C GLN A 185 -13.52 -13.47 19.79
N ASP A 186 -13.62 -12.16 19.95
CA ASP A 186 -14.59 -11.32 19.26
C ASP A 186 -14.04 -10.93 17.88
N VAL A 187 -14.87 -11.07 16.84
CA VAL A 187 -14.52 -10.80 15.44
C VAL A 187 -15.69 -10.11 14.73
N THR A 188 -15.43 -9.63 13.52
CA THR A 188 -16.46 -9.11 12.62
C THR A 188 -16.56 -10.00 11.39
N PHE A 189 -17.73 -10.56 11.11
CA PHE A 189 -17.94 -11.37 9.92
C PHE A 189 -17.92 -10.49 8.67
N GLN A 190 -17.22 -10.90 7.61
CA GLN A 190 -17.20 -10.14 6.34
C GLN A 190 -18.01 -10.79 5.23
N GLY A 191 -18.01 -12.12 5.14
CA GLY A 191 -18.68 -12.81 4.05
C GLY A 191 -18.11 -14.20 3.80
N CYS A 192 -18.82 -14.97 2.98
CA CYS A 192 -18.36 -16.26 2.48
C CYS A 192 -18.29 -16.24 0.95
N GLU A 193 -17.20 -16.74 0.40
CA GLU A 193 -16.98 -16.86 -1.03
C GLU A 193 -16.96 -18.33 -1.45
N GLU A 194 -17.76 -18.66 -2.46
CA GLU A 194 -17.69 -19.96 -3.13
C GLU A 194 -16.64 -19.92 -4.25
N ARG A 195 -15.67 -20.83 -4.19
CA ARG A 195 -14.70 -21.04 -5.25
C ARG A 195 -15.27 -22.00 -6.30
N GLY A 196 -14.74 -21.94 -7.52
CA GLY A 196 -15.20 -22.77 -8.64
C GLY A 196 -15.05 -24.28 -8.47
N ASP A 197 -14.47 -24.75 -7.36
CA ASP A 197 -14.35 -26.16 -6.95
C ASP A 197 -15.39 -26.57 -5.87
N GLY A 198 -16.34 -25.69 -5.53
CA GLY A 198 -17.35 -25.89 -4.49
C GLY A 198 -16.82 -25.67 -3.06
N ARG A 199 -15.57 -25.23 -2.93
CA ARG A 199 -15.02 -24.84 -1.63
C ARG A 199 -15.56 -23.48 -1.22
N VAL A 200 -16.13 -23.41 -0.03
CA VAL A 200 -16.58 -22.16 0.59
C VAL A 200 -15.51 -21.68 1.57
N ILE A 201 -15.19 -20.39 1.51
CA ILE A 201 -14.28 -19.73 2.45
C ILE A 201 -14.99 -18.55 3.07
N CYS A 202 -15.22 -18.62 4.38
CA CYS A 202 -15.78 -17.54 5.18
C CYS A 202 -14.66 -16.74 5.84
N LYS A 203 -14.72 -15.42 5.69
CA LYS A 203 -13.73 -14.47 6.22
C LYS A 203 -14.29 -13.76 7.46
N LEU A 204 -13.51 -13.74 8.54
CA LEU A 204 -13.80 -13.00 9.75
C LEU A 204 -12.60 -12.11 10.10
N VAL A 205 -12.86 -10.83 10.36
CA VAL A 205 -11.82 -9.82 10.62
C VAL A 205 -11.53 -9.73 12.12
N MET A 206 -10.25 -9.72 12.47
CA MET A 206 -9.77 -9.73 13.85
C MET A 206 -8.58 -8.78 14.06
N GLY A 207 -8.83 -7.60 14.60
CA GLY A 207 -7.75 -6.65 14.86
C GLY A 207 -6.91 -6.35 13.59
N ALA A 208 -5.61 -6.69 13.61
CA ALA A 208 -4.68 -6.54 12.48
C ALA A 208 -4.53 -7.82 11.60
N GLY A 209 -5.48 -8.76 11.69
CA GLY A 209 -5.46 -10.03 10.98
C GLY A 209 -6.85 -10.50 10.53
N GLN A 210 -6.88 -11.64 9.87
CA GLN A 210 -8.11 -12.31 9.44
C GLN A 210 -8.11 -13.81 9.75
N LEU A 211 -9.30 -14.32 10.04
CA LEU A 211 -9.60 -15.74 10.21
C LEU A 211 -10.37 -16.24 8.98
N CYS A 212 -9.88 -17.32 8.38
CA CYS A 212 -10.49 -17.99 7.25
C CYS A 212 -10.99 -19.38 7.68
N VAL A 213 -12.30 -19.60 7.55
CA VAL A 213 -12.96 -20.88 7.89
C VAL A 213 -13.47 -21.51 6.60
N THR A 214 -13.19 -22.80 6.38
CA THR A 214 -13.55 -23.47 5.13
C THR A 214 -14.44 -24.69 5.35
N ASN A 215 -15.20 -25.08 4.33
CA ASN A 215 -16.06 -26.27 4.33
C ASN A 215 -15.27 -27.57 4.06
N ASP A 216 -14.06 -27.71 4.58
CA ASP A 216 -13.16 -28.85 4.37
C ASP A 216 -13.43 -30.03 5.32
N GLY A 217 -14.49 -29.93 6.13
CA GLY A 217 -14.89 -30.95 7.10
C GLY A 217 -14.28 -30.77 8.49
N MET A 218 -13.45 -29.74 8.72
CA MET A 218 -12.89 -29.46 10.06
C MET A 218 -13.84 -28.63 10.95
N THR A 219 -14.78 -27.90 10.35
CA THR A 219 -15.84 -27.16 11.07
C THR A 219 -17.18 -27.84 10.84
N ASP A 220 -18.03 -27.90 11.87
CA ASP A 220 -19.40 -28.44 11.74
C ASP A 220 -20.16 -27.70 10.61
N PRO A 221 -20.73 -28.41 9.62
CA PRO A 221 -21.50 -27.80 8.54
C PRO A 221 -22.60 -26.85 9.03
N ALA A 222 -23.21 -27.10 10.19
CA ALA A 222 -24.22 -26.21 10.77
C ALA A 222 -23.65 -24.84 11.17
N ILE A 223 -22.36 -24.76 11.55
CA ILE A 223 -21.68 -23.49 11.80
C ILE A 223 -21.39 -22.78 10.48
N ILE A 224 -20.99 -23.53 9.44
CA ILE A 224 -20.76 -22.98 8.10
C ILE A 224 -22.05 -22.39 7.50
N ASP A 225 -23.18 -23.10 7.63
CA ASP A 225 -24.49 -22.63 7.18
C ASP A 225 -24.91 -21.36 7.92
N ARG A 226 -24.63 -21.28 9.23
CA ARG A 226 -24.88 -20.08 10.03
C ARG A 226 -24.00 -18.91 9.62
N LEU A 227 -22.70 -19.13 9.33
CA LEU A 227 -21.82 -18.07 8.81
C LEU A 227 -22.35 -17.51 7.50
N GLN A 228 -22.78 -18.37 6.56
CA GLN A 228 -23.32 -17.95 5.27
C GLN A 228 -24.65 -17.17 5.38
N ALA A 229 -25.35 -17.27 6.51
CA ALA A 229 -26.59 -16.56 6.77
C ALA A 229 -26.39 -15.18 7.45
N LEU A 230 -25.16 -14.83 7.84
CA LEU A 230 -24.86 -13.54 8.47
C LEU A 230 -24.70 -12.45 7.40
N ASP A 231 -25.07 -11.22 7.77
CA ASP A 231 -24.79 -10.03 6.95
C ASP A 231 -23.33 -9.57 7.16
N PRO A 232 -22.63 -9.07 6.12
CA PRO A 232 -21.32 -8.45 6.26
C PRO A 232 -21.31 -7.35 7.33
N GLY A 233 -20.29 -7.34 8.19
CA GLY A 233 -20.20 -6.45 9.34
C GLY A 233 -20.77 -7.02 10.65
N THR A 234 -21.44 -8.18 10.62
CA THR A 234 -22.06 -8.74 11.83
C THR A 234 -21.01 -9.08 12.90
N PRO A 235 -21.12 -8.50 14.11
CA PRO A 235 -20.21 -8.81 15.21
C PRO A 235 -20.53 -10.17 15.82
N VAL A 236 -19.52 -11.03 15.90
CA VAL A 236 -19.67 -12.38 16.48
C VAL A 236 -18.54 -12.68 17.46
N ARG A 237 -18.77 -13.67 18.32
CA ARG A 237 -17.76 -14.34 19.12
C ARG A 237 -17.60 -15.76 18.60
N VAL A 238 -16.36 -16.16 18.38
CA VAL A 238 -15.99 -17.48 17.85
C VAL A 238 -14.95 -18.14 18.73
N SER A 239 -15.05 -19.46 18.85
CA SER A 239 -13.98 -20.28 19.44
C SER A 239 -13.66 -21.46 18.54
N GLY A 240 -12.42 -21.94 18.59
CA GLY A 240 -11.92 -22.88 17.61
C GLY A 240 -10.44 -23.22 17.77
N GLU A 241 -9.88 -23.87 16.76
CA GLU A 241 -8.45 -24.19 16.67
C GLU A 241 -7.84 -23.62 15.39
N SER A 242 -6.63 -23.07 15.51
CA SER A 242 -5.84 -22.60 14.36
C SER A 242 -5.20 -23.80 13.66
N LEU A 243 -5.42 -23.93 12.35
CA LEU A 243 -4.95 -25.05 11.52
C LEU A 243 -3.64 -24.71 10.80
N THR A 244 -3.53 -23.50 10.29
CA THR A 244 -2.32 -22.96 9.68
C THR A 244 -2.34 -21.45 9.84
N SER A 245 -1.31 -20.89 10.47
CA SER A 245 -1.15 -19.45 10.65
C SER A 245 -0.03 -18.96 9.75
N GLY A 246 -0.33 -18.03 8.85
CA GLY A 246 0.66 -17.03 8.44
C GLY A 246 0.66 -15.89 9.46
N ASP A 247 1.52 -14.89 9.30
CA ASP A 247 1.57 -13.73 10.21
C ASP A 247 0.24 -12.95 10.28
N ARG A 248 -0.59 -13.09 9.25
CA ARG A 248 -1.71 -12.18 8.98
C ARG A 248 -3.00 -12.83 8.44
N VAL A 249 -2.93 -14.08 7.99
CA VAL A 249 -4.08 -14.91 7.58
C VAL A 249 -4.02 -16.21 8.35
N THR A 250 -5.05 -16.49 9.14
CA THR A 250 -5.15 -17.70 9.95
C THR A 250 -6.27 -18.58 9.41
N PHE A 251 -5.94 -19.79 8.96
CA PHE A 251 -6.94 -20.81 8.69
C PHE A 251 -7.34 -21.49 10.00
N ALA A 252 -8.63 -21.66 10.23
CA ALA A 252 -9.14 -22.23 11.48
C ALA A 252 -10.35 -23.14 11.30
N SER A 253 -10.52 -24.03 12.26
CA SER A 253 -11.78 -24.72 12.53
C SER A 253 -12.54 -24.00 13.64
N LEU A 254 -13.88 -23.96 13.55
CA LEU A 254 -14.71 -23.38 14.61
C LEU A 254 -15.45 -24.46 15.39
N ASN A 255 -15.41 -24.31 16.72
CA ASN A 255 -16.22 -25.07 17.68
C ASN A 255 -17.49 -24.34 18.06
N SER A 256 -17.47 -23.00 18.03
CA SER A 256 -18.65 -22.19 18.33
C SER A 256 -18.70 -20.89 17.52
N LEU A 257 -19.93 -20.41 17.32
CA LEU A 257 -20.26 -19.14 16.69
C LEU A 257 -21.47 -18.57 17.41
N THR A 258 -21.35 -17.36 17.95
CA THR A 258 -22.45 -16.65 18.62
C THR A 258 -22.43 -15.19 18.23
N GLU A 259 -23.55 -14.65 17.75
CA GLU A 259 -23.70 -13.21 17.56
C GLU A 259 -23.56 -12.51 18.92
N ARG A 260 -22.82 -11.40 18.94
CA ARG A 260 -22.61 -10.61 20.16
C ARG A 260 -23.24 -9.22 19.98
N ALA A 261 -23.46 -8.54 21.10
CA ALA A 261 -23.87 -7.15 21.05
C ALA A 261 -22.77 -6.27 20.42
N GLU A 262 -23.20 -5.24 19.70
CA GLU A 262 -22.32 -4.23 19.12
C GLU A 262 -21.61 -3.43 20.22
N THR A 263 -20.33 -3.20 20.01
CA THR A 263 -19.53 -2.25 20.79
C THR A 263 -19.50 -0.90 20.08
N ARG A 264 -18.95 0.12 20.75
CA ARG A 264 -18.69 1.43 20.12
C ARG A 264 -17.83 1.35 18.85
N HIS A 265 -16.97 0.33 18.74
CA HIS A 265 -16.09 0.18 17.58
C HIS A 265 -16.84 -0.47 16.42
N ASP A 266 -17.76 -1.40 16.71
CA ASP A 266 -18.63 -2.00 15.70
C ASP A 266 -19.57 -0.92 15.12
N LEU A 267 -20.21 -0.12 15.98
CA LEU A 267 -21.05 1.00 15.55
C LEU A 267 -20.28 2.03 14.71
N MET A 268 -19.03 2.31 15.06
CA MET A 268 -18.19 3.23 14.27
C MET A 268 -17.75 2.62 12.93
N LEU A 269 -17.59 1.30 12.85
CA LEU A 269 -17.35 0.61 11.57
C LEU A 269 -18.61 0.67 10.69
N ASP A 270 -19.79 0.51 11.27
CA ASP A 270 -21.07 0.71 10.58
C ASP A 270 -21.23 2.15 10.07
N ASP A 271 -20.93 3.15 10.91
CA ASP A 271 -20.95 4.57 10.52
C ASP A 271 -19.97 4.89 9.36
N LEU A 272 -18.90 4.10 9.19
CA LEU A 272 -17.95 4.23 8.08
C LEU A 272 -18.48 3.67 6.75
N ALA A 273 -19.50 2.82 6.77
CA ALA A 273 -20.06 2.19 5.58
C ALA A 273 -20.53 3.23 4.55
N GLY A 274 -20.27 3.00 3.27
CA GLY A 274 -20.62 3.93 2.19
C GLY A 274 -19.45 4.31 1.29
N ARG A 275 -19.72 5.22 0.35
CA ARG A 275 -18.75 5.67 -0.65
C ARG A 275 -18.09 6.97 -0.21
N TRP A 276 -16.76 6.99 -0.23
CA TRP A 276 -15.95 8.12 0.19
C TRP A 276 -15.01 8.55 -0.93
N VAL A 277 -15.02 9.84 -1.25
CA VAL A 277 -14.18 10.43 -2.31
C VAL A 277 -13.20 11.41 -1.69
N SER A 278 -11.93 11.29 -2.07
CA SER A 278 -10.86 12.17 -1.59
C SER A 278 -11.14 13.61 -2.01
N GLN A 279 -10.95 14.54 -1.09
CA GLN A 279 -11.05 15.97 -1.38
C GLN A 279 -9.84 16.49 -2.18
N ALA A 280 -8.72 15.75 -2.18
CA ALA A 280 -7.49 16.15 -2.86
C ALA A 280 -7.38 15.60 -4.30
N ASP A 281 -7.99 14.44 -4.57
CA ASP A 281 -8.02 13.82 -5.89
C ASP A 281 -9.38 13.11 -6.09
N ALA A 282 -10.20 13.61 -7.01
CA ALA A 282 -11.54 13.04 -7.27
C ALA A 282 -11.50 11.62 -7.88
N TYR A 283 -10.35 11.17 -8.36
CA TYR A 283 -10.16 9.78 -8.81
C TYR A 283 -9.87 8.83 -7.65
N ASP A 284 -9.34 9.32 -6.52
CA ASP A 284 -9.07 8.51 -5.32
C ASP A 284 -10.36 8.39 -4.49
N LEU A 285 -10.92 7.19 -4.47
CA LEU A 285 -12.15 6.90 -3.74
C LEU A 285 -12.14 5.48 -3.22
N PHE A 286 -12.98 5.22 -2.22
CA PHE A 286 -13.21 3.87 -1.72
C PHE A 286 -14.67 3.67 -1.31
N ILE A 287 -15.07 2.40 -1.24
CA ILE A 287 -16.39 1.98 -0.77
C ILE A 287 -16.17 1.04 0.40
N ILE A 288 -16.88 1.27 1.51
CA ILE A 288 -16.87 0.41 2.69
C ILE A 288 -18.20 -0.34 2.77
N GLU A 289 -18.13 -1.67 2.85
CA GLU A 289 -19.27 -2.59 3.04
C GLU A 289 -18.92 -3.59 4.15
N GLY A 290 -19.61 -3.49 5.29
CA GLY A 290 -19.26 -4.22 6.50
C GLY A 290 -17.85 -3.87 6.98
N ALA A 291 -17.00 -4.89 7.09
CA ALA A 291 -15.58 -4.78 7.41
C ALA A 291 -14.66 -4.85 6.17
N SER A 292 -15.14 -4.58 4.96
CA SER A 292 -14.30 -4.50 3.75
C SER A 292 -14.25 -3.08 3.20
N ARG A 293 -13.08 -2.67 2.72
CA ARG A 293 -12.82 -1.46 1.95
C ARG A 293 -12.31 -1.82 0.57
N HIS A 294 -13.07 -1.44 -0.44
CA HIS A 294 -12.68 -1.54 -1.84
C HIS A 294 -12.15 -0.18 -2.30
N ASN A 295 -10.85 -0.10 -2.65
CA ASN A 295 -10.21 1.14 -3.09
C ASN A 295 -10.20 1.22 -4.62
N PHE A 296 -10.38 2.43 -5.15
CA PHE A 296 -10.42 2.69 -6.58
C PHE A 296 -9.57 3.90 -6.94
N TYR A 297 -8.94 3.82 -8.12
CA TYR A 297 -8.44 4.98 -8.82
C TYR A 297 -9.21 5.15 -10.13
N GLY A 298 -10.13 6.12 -10.15
CA GLY A 298 -11.13 6.27 -11.19
C GLY A 298 -12.09 5.08 -11.21
N SER A 299 -12.09 4.30 -12.30
CA SER A 299 -12.96 3.13 -12.45
C SER A 299 -12.23 1.80 -12.21
N VAL A 300 -10.97 1.85 -11.79
CA VAL A 300 -10.14 0.65 -11.60
C VAL A 300 -10.03 0.38 -10.11
N GLU A 301 -10.50 -0.78 -9.68
CA GLU A 301 -10.26 -1.27 -8.33
C GLU A 301 -8.77 -1.56 -8.14
N THR A 302 -8.18 -0.95 -7.12
CA THR A 302 -6.74 -1.04 -6.87
C THR A 302 -6.39 -2.08 -5.82
N MET A 303 -7.22 -2.20 -4.78
CA MET A 303 -6.98 -3.09 -3.64
C MET A 303 -8.23 -3.23 -2.77
N THR A 304 -8.45 -4.44 -2.25
CA THR A 304 -9.42 -4.73 -1.17
C THR A 304 -8.69 -4.85 0.17
N GLU A 305 -9.23 -4.22 1.20
CA GLU A 305 -8.71 -4.30 2.56
C GLU A 305 -9.80 -4.67 3.56
N LEU A 306 -9.43 -5.46 4.56
CA LEU A 306 -10.25 -5.80 5.71
C LEU A 306 -10.03 -4.76 6.82
N LEU A 307 -11.11 -4.23 7.34
CA LEU A 307 -11.15 -3.13 8.31
C LEU A 307 -11.49 -3.62 9.70
N SER A 308 -10.78 -3.09 10.70
CA SER A 308 -11.22 -3.15 12.08
C SER A 308 -11.03 -1.79 12.76
N VAL A 309 -11.87 -1.50 13.75
CA VAL A 309 -11.76 -0.27 14.53
C VAL A 309 -11.28 -0.64 15.94
N GLN A 310 -10.18 -0.03 16.37
CA GLN A 310 -9.45 -0.42 17.58
C GLN A 310 -9.03 0.79 18.42
N THR A 311 -8.59 0.56 19.66
CA THR A 311 -8.07 1.61 20.55
C THR A 311 -6.60 1.96 20.32
N ALA A 312 -5.88 1.11 19.61
CA ALA A 312 -4.45 1.22 19.33
C ALA A 312 -4.14 0.64 17.93
N CYS A 313 -2.99 1.01 17.38
CA CYS A 313 -2.46 0.47 16.13
C CYS A 313 -0.92 0.48 16.22
N ASP A 314 -0.26 -0.56 15.69
CA ASP A 314 1.18 -0.79 15.92
C ASP A 314 2.08 0.36 15.45
N ASP A 315 1.69 1.05 14.38
CA ASP A 315 2.45 2.18 13.82
C ASP A 315 2.08 3.53 14.45
N ALA A 316 1.19 3.55 15.44
CA ALA A 316 0.66 4.77 16.03
C ALA A 316 1.08 4.94 17.50
N SER A 317 1.59 6.12 17.84
CA SER A 317 1.77 6.52 19.23
C SER A 317 0.47 7.11 19.79
N GLY A 318 -0.02 6.58 20.92
CA GLY A 318 -1.15 7.13 21.67
C GLY A 318 -2.47 6.39 21.47
N THR A 319 -3.48 6.77 22.25
CA THR A 319 -4.82 6.16 22.24
C THR A 319 -5.79 6.94 21.35
N GLY A 320 -6.69 6.23 20.69
CA GLY A 320 -7.76 6.83 19.91
C GLY A 320 -8.65 5.76 19.31
N PRO A 321 -9.72 6.10 18.60
CA PRO A 321 -10.22 5.19 17.60
C PRO A 321 -9.25 5.18 16.40
N TYR A 322 -8.69 4.01 16.11
CA TYR A 322 -7.91 3.74 14.92
C TYR A 322 -8.70 2.83 14.00
N MET A 323 -8.76 3.18 12.73
CA MET A 323 -9.14 2.27 11.66
C MET A 323 -7.89 1.56 11.18
N VAL A 324 -7.89 0.25 11.34
CA VAL A 324 -6.83 -0.67 10.95
C VAL A 324 -7.29 -1.35 9.68
N ALA A 325 -6.53 -1.20 8.58
CA ALA A 325 -6.91 -1.72 7.27
C ALA A 325 -5.82 -2.68 6.77
N GLN A 326 -6.15 -3.95 6.62
CA GLN A 326 -5.23 -4.98 6.18
C GLN A 326 -5.55 -5.40 4.75
N ALA A 327 -4.57 -5.48 3.86
CA ALA A 327 -4.81 -6.04 2.52
C ALA A 327 -5.39 -7.46 2.62
N GLU A 328 -6.40 -7.75 1.80
CA GLU A 328 -7.14 -9.02 1.83
C GLU A 328 -6.26 -10.24 1.56
N ASP A 329 -5.16 -10.07 0.81
CA ASP A 329 -4.17 -11.11 0.54
C ASP A 329 -3.23 -11.41 1.71
N GLY A 330 -3.44 -10.76 2.87
CA GLY A 330 -2.58 -10.87 4.04
C GLY A 330 -1.40 -9.89 4.04
N GLY A 331 -1.38 -8.94 3.11
CA GLY A 331 -0.39 -7.87 3.06
C GLY A 331 -0.40 -6.94 4.27
N PRO A 332 0.47 -5.91 4.28
CA PRO A 332 0.70 -5.08 5.44
C PRO A 332 -0.53 -4.28 5.84
N THR A 333 -0.59 -3.98 7.14
CA THR A 333 -1.70 -3.28 7.76
C THR A 333 -1.44 -1.78 7.76
N HIS A 334 -2.35 -1.00 7.18
CA HIS A 334 -2.36 0.44 7.31
C HIS A 334 -3.06 0.87 8.61
N CYS A 335 -2.46 1.83 9.30
CA CYS A 335 -3.02 2.45 10.49
C CYS A 335 -3.55 3.86 10.19
N TYR A 336 -4.82 4.11 10.44
CA TYR A 336 -5.42 5.45 10.33
C TYR A 336 -6.04 5.86 11.65
N ARG A 337 -5.60 6.99 12.22
CA ARG A 337 -6.34 7.61 13.31
C ARG A 337 -7.61 8.25 12.75
N ILE A 338 -8.77 7.91 13.30
CA ILE A 338 -10.02 8.58 12.95
C ILE A 338 -10.03 9.92 13.70
N ILE A 339 -9.83 11.02 12.98
CA ILE A 339 -9.85 12.38 13.55
C ILE A 339 -11.31 12.84 13.72
N SER A 340 -12.12 12.63 12.68
CA SER A 340 -13.54 12.97 12.67
C SER A 340 -14.28 12.05 11.70
N LEU A 341 -15.48 11.62 12.10
CA LEU A 341 -16.43 10.91 11.26
C LEU A 341 -17.80 11.56 11.46
N THR A 342 -18.39 12.01 10.37
CA THR A 342 -19.73 12.61 10.32
C THR A 342 -20.54 11.97 9.19
N GLU A 343 -21.79 12.39 9.04
CA GLU A 343 -22.62 11.96 7.90
C GLU A 343 -22.00 12.36 6.55
N GLY A 344 -21.31 13.51 6.44
CA GLY A 344 -20.80 14.01 5.14
C GLY A 344 -19.29 14.02 4.97
N GLU A 345 -18.52 13.91 6.06
CA GLU A 345 -17.06 14.08 6.05
C GLU A 345 -16.38 13.00 6.91
N LEU A 346 -15.27 12.49 6.39
CA LEU A 346 -14.34 11.62 7.08
C LEU A 346 -12.94 12.24 7.02
N VAL A 347 -12.35 12.45 8.20
CA VAL A 347 -10.98 12.93 8.34
C VAL A 347 -10.16 11.85 9.02
N LEU A 348 -9.17 11.35 8.30
CA LEU A 348 -8.22 10.35 8.78
C LEU A 348 -6.83 10.97 8.90
N SER A 349 -6.02 10.43 9.80
CA SER A 349 -4.58 10.69 9.82
C SER A 349 -3.85 9.38 9.61
N TYR A 350 -3.15 9.25 8.48
CA TYR A 350 -2.32 8.09 8.19
C TYR A 350 -1.10 8.05 9.11
N MET A 351 -0.96 6.95 9.85
CA MET A 351 0.17 6.67 10.71
C MET A 351 1.20 5.85 9.95
N PRO A 352 2.50 6.05 10.18
CA PRO A 352 3.10 6.78 11.31
C PRO A 352 3.36 8.28 11.08
N ARG A 353 3.16 8.76 9.86
CA ARG A 353 3.50 10.14 9.47
C ARG A 353 2.59 11.22 10.03
N GLY A 354 1.35 10.88 10.34
CA GLY A 354 0.33 11.86 10.70
C GLY A 354 -0.23 12.61 9.49
N THR A 355 -0.10 12.08 8.28
CA THR A 355 -0.61 12.73 7.06
C THR A 355 -2.13 12.76 7.11
N GLU A 356 -2.72 13.96 7.13
CA GLU A 356 -4.16 14.13 7.13
C GLU A 356 -4.75 13.83 5.75
N LEU A 357 -5.82 13.05 5.74
CA LEU A 357 -6.58 12.62 4.56
C LEU A 357 -8.04 13.02 4.79
N ARG A 358 -8.62 13.74 3.84
CA ARG A 358 -10.00 14.24 3.92
C ARG A 358 -10.83 13.66 2.80
N TYR A 359 -11.99 13.13 3.18
CA TYR A 359 -12.96 12.52 2.28
C TYR A 359 -14.33 13.15 2.49
N HIS A 360 -15.08 13.29 1.41
CA HIS A 360 -16.50 13.58 1.49
C HIS A 360 -17.30 12.32 1.15
N ARG A 361 -18.39 12.12 1.86
CA ARG A 361 -19.32 11.02 1.56
C ARG A 361 -20.03 11.33 0.26
N GLN A 362 -20.08 10.36 -0.64
CA GLN A 362 -20.82 10.44 -1.88
C GLN A 362 -21.90 9.37 -1.87
N ASP A 363 -22.94 9.60 -1.07
CA ASP A 363 -24.16 8.82 -1.16
C ASP A 363 -24.92 9.27 -2.41
N GLN A 364 -24.67 8.60 -3.53
CA GLN A 364 -25.77 8.43 -4.47
C GLN A 364 -26.60 7.27 -3.95
N PRO A 365 -27.94 7.40 -3.80
CA PRO A 365 -28.75 6.20 -3.87
C PRO A 365 -28.39 5.51 -5.20
N LEU A 366 -28.04 4.23 -5.13
CA LEU A 366 -27.97 3.36 -6.29
C LEU A 366 -29.39 3.26 -6.88
N ASN A 367 -29.80 4.26 -7.67
CA ASN A 367 -31.06 4.27 -8.41
C ASN A 367 -30.78 4.16 -9.90
#